data_AF-A0A075MVK0-F1
#
_entry.id   AF-A0A075MVK0-F1
#
_cell.length_a   1.000
_cell.length_b   1.000
_cell.length_c   1.000
_cell.angle_alpha   90.00
_cell.angle_beta   90.00
_cell.angle_gamma   90.00
#
_symmetry.space_group_name_H-M   'P 1'
#
loop_
_entity.id
_entity.type
_entity.pdbx_description
1 polymer ?
#
loop_
_entity_poly.entity_id
_entity_poly.type
_entity_poly.pdbx_seq_one_letter_code
_entity_poly.pdbx_strand_id
1 'polypeptide(L)'
;MIKMDMPRLLDERGYKPLKVQEKAVASAALSSLTVLGESSVRALLYHMAALAAMQERELLSNYKEFEKALWSALGSGADIILKRFDEELAKNVQATDMGPNEVLDAMKRDQPYVFMRNISAGEHVLVLYRSTQFRDRMLGAFFDSTTAQGGGGRQAKGAILSEPASLAFAQSITWRDLQEKKKAGGTSLDEKVSEWTSTLGGGKLRLARDSTWLLENNIEETAAAKFKDAALVCACDLRVGIERAAKAMESHNYVVLEDSKIVYARD
;
A
#
# COMPACT_ATOMS: atom_id res chain seq x y z
N MET A 1 -25.78 15.40 -16.78
CA MET A 1 -24.78 15.01 -15.75
C MET A 1 -23.43 14.91 -16.45
N ILE A 2 -22.55 15.89 -16.27
CA ILE A 2 -21.22 15.85 -16.89
C ILE A 2 -20.45 14.75 -16.16
N LYS A 3 -20.07 13.67 -16.87
CA LYS A 3 -19.15 12.67 -16.34
C LYS A 3 -17.80 13.38 -16.19
N MET A 4 -17.49 13.87 -14.99
CA MET A 4 -16.14 14.34 -14.69
C MET A 4 -15.19 13.14 -14.79
N ASP A 5 -14.12 13.33 -15.55
CA ASP A 5 -13.10 12.32 -15.77
C ASP A 5 -12.26 12.16 -14.49
N MET A 6 -12.34 11.01 -13.82
CA MET A 6 -11.64 10.77 -12.55
C MET A 6 -10.12 10.97 -12.64
N PRO A 7 -9.42 10.50 -13.69
CA PRO A 7 -8.03 10.85 -13.96
C PRO A 7 -7.73 12.35 -13.93
N ARG A 8 -8.58 13.18 -14.54
CA ARG A 8 -8.42 14.64 -14.53
C ARG A 8 -8.59 15.22 -13.13
N LEU A 9 -9.59 14.74 -12.38
CA LEU A 9 -9.79 15.16 -10.99
C LEU A 9 -8.59 14.77 -10.11
N LEU A 10 -8.01 13.60 -10.32
CA LEU A 10 -6.81 13.16 -9.62
C LEU A 10 -5.63 14.09 -9.92
N ASP A 11 -5.39 14.40 -11.18
CA ASP A 11 -4.33 15.33 -11.60
C ASP A 11 -4.53 16.74 -11.02
N GLU A 12 -5.75 17.29 -11.09
CA GLU A 12 -6.12 18.58 -10.47
C GLU A 12 -5.90 18.60 -8.94
N ARG A 13 -5.92 17.44 -8.30
CA ARG A 13 -5.71 17.26 -6.85
C ARG A 13 -4.25 16.89 -6.50
N GLY A 14 -3.35 16.88 -7.49
CA GLY A 14 -1.92 16.59 -7.31
C GLY A 14 -1.59 15.10 -7.19
N TYR A 15 -2.49 14.22 -7.65
CA TYR A 15 -2.23 12.79 -7.69
C TYR A 15 -1.57 12.38 -9.00
N LYS A 16 -0.47 11.65 -8.90
CA LYS A 16 0.25 11.10 -10.06
C LYS A 16 0.27 9.57 -10.04
N PRO A 17 0.27 8.90 -11.21
CA PRO A 17 0.44 7.45 -11.27
C PRO A 17 1.69 7.00 -10.52
N LEU A 18 1.48 6.14 -9.52
CA LEU A 18 2.55 5.55 -8.74
C LEU A 18 3.24 4.48 -9.59
N LYS A 19 4.56 4.62 -9.74
CA LYS A 19 5.40 3.64 -10.42
C LYS A 19 5.83 2.55 -9.45
N VAL A 20 4.90 1.66 -9.11
CA VAL A 20 5.07 0.64 -8.06
C VAL A 20 6.30 -0.24 -8.29
N GLN A 21 6.58 -0.63 -9.55
CA GLN A 21 7.79 -1.37 -9.92
C GLN A 21 9.07 -0.59 -9.61
N GLU A 22 9.18 0.66 -10.10
CA GLU A 22 10.36 1.50 -9.86
C GLU A 22 10.60 1.70 -8.35
N LYS A 23 9.54 1.87 -7.55
CA LYS A 23 9.63 1.96 -6.08
C LYS A 23 10.13 0.66 -5.45
N ALA A 24 9.63 -0.50 -5.90
CA ALA A 24 10.06 -1.80 -5.39
C ALA A 24 11.50 -2.13 -5.78
N VAL A 25 11.90 -1.85 -7.02
CA VAL A 25 13.29 -1.99 -7.48
C VAL A 25 14.21 -1.10 -6.65
N ALA A 26 13.85 0.18 -6.46
CA ALA A 26 14.65 1.09 -5.64
C ALA A 26 14.79 0.64 -4.18
N SER A 27 13.70 0.14 -3.60
CA SER A 27 13.71 -0.40 -2.24
C SER A 27 14.58 -1.66 -2.12
N ALA A 28 14.47 -2.57 -3.09
CA ALA A 28 15.25 -3.80 -3.13
C ALA A 28 16.74 -3.53 -3.35
N ALA A 29 17.06 -2.61 -4.27
CA ALA A 29 18.43 -2.15 -4.56
C ALA A 29 19.08 -1.50 -3.33
N LEU A 30 18.36 -0.59 -2.65
CA LEU A 30 18.91 0.02 -1.45
C LEU A 30 19.11 -1.01 -0.34
N SER A 31 18.13 -1.89 -0.12
CA SER A 31 18.19 -2.93 0.93
C SER A 31 19.25 -4.00 0.67
N SER A 32 19.57 -4.30 -0.59
CA SER A 32 20.65 -5.23 -0.91
C SER A 32 22.03 -4.62 -0.66
N LEU A 33 22.19 -3.31 -0.92
CA LEU A 33 23.43 -2.59 -0.65
C LEU A 33 23.71 -2.44 0.86
N THR A 34 22.68 -2.32 1.72
CA THR A 34 22.88 -2.12 3.17
C THR A 34 23.58 -3.28 3.88
N VAL A 35 23.69 -4.46 3.25
CA VAL A 35 24.52 -5.57 3.73
C VAL A 35 25.97 -5.16 3.97
N LEU A 36 26.46 -4.12 3.28
CA LEU A 36 27.83 -3.60 3.41
C LEU A 36 28.01 -2.58 4.55
N GLY A 37 26.94 -2.22 5.25
CA GLY A 37 26.92 -1.16 6.27
C GLY A 37 26.69 0.25 5.70
N GLU A 38 25.97 1.09 6.45
CA GLU A 38 25.47 2.40 5.98
C GLU A 38 26.57 3.34 5.45
N SER A 39 27.75 3.32 6.07
CA SER A 39 28.90 4.14 5.64
C SER A 39 29.42 3.74 4.25
N SER A 40 29.35 2.46 3.91
CA SER A 40 29.86 1.90 2.65
C SER A 40 28.85 2.08 1.51
N VAL A 41 27.54 2.07 1.83
CA VAL A 41 26.44 2.21 0.85
C VAL A 41 26.55 3.49 0.06
N ARG A 42 26.73 4.64 0.72
CA ARG A 42 26.80 5.94 0.02
C ARG A 42 27.99 6.01 -0.93
N ALA A 43 29.17 5.55 -0.51
CA ALA A 43 30.36 5.58 -1.34
C ALA A 43 30.21 4.69 -2.57
N LEU A 44 29.67 3.47 -2.39
CA LEU A 44 29.40 2.55 -3.49
C LEU A 44 28.33 3.10 -4.44
N LEU A 45 27.23 3.62 -3.91
CA LEU A 45 26.14 4.18 -4.72
C LEU A 45 26.61 5.37 -5.55
N TYR A 46 27.38 6.28 -4.94
CA TYR A 46 27.99 7.41 -5.65
C TYR A 46 28.92 6.92 -6.77
N HIS A 47 29.74 5.91 -6.49
CA HIS A 47 30.64 5.34 -7.49
C HIS A 47 29.89 4.66 -8.65
N MET A 48 28.86 3.85 -8.34
CA MET A 48 28.01 3.22 -9.35
C MET A 48 27.27 4.25 -10.21
N ALA A 49 26.74 5.31 -9.60
CA ALA A 49 26.07 6.40 -10.31
C ALA A 49 27.02 7.13 -11.27
N ALA A 50 28.28 7.36 -10.85
CA ALA A 50 29.32 7.93 -11.69
C ALA A 50 29.68 7.01 -12.87
N LEU A 51 29.80 5.70 -12.64
CA LEU A 51 30.07 4.71 -13.71
C LEU A 51 28.92 4.61 -14.71
N ALA A 52 27.67 4.73 -14.24
CA ALA A 52 26.48 4.69 -15.08
C ALA A 52 26.21 6.03 -15.80
N ALA A 53 26.84 7.13 -15.37
CA ALA A 53 26.54 8.50 -15.79
C ALA A 53 25.05 8.87 -15.58
N MET A 54 24.50 8.49 -14.43
CA MET A 54 23.08 8.66 -14.08
C MET A 54 22.92 9.20 -12.66
N GLN A 55 21.74 9.75 -12.34
CA GLN A 55 21.42 10.10 -10.96
C GLN A 55 21.18 8.85 -10.12
N GLU A 56 21.55 8.88 -8.84
CA GLU A 56 21.38 7.74 -7.91
C GLU A 56 19.94 7.22 -7.88
N ARG A 57 18.96 8.13 -7.87
CA ARG A 57 17.54 7.77 -7.88
C ARG A 57 17.15 6.97 -9.13
N GLU A 58 17.65 7.38 -10.28
CA GLU A 58 17.34 6.74 -11.56
C GLU A 58 17.99 5.35 -11.63
N LEU A 59 19.25 5.26 -11.19
CA LEU A 59 19.98 4.00 -11.09
C LEU A 59 19.25 2.99 -10.18
N LEU A 60 18.84 3.42 -8.98
CA LEU A 60 18.14 2.55 -8.03
C LEU A 60 16.78 2.09 -8.57
N SER A 61 16.12 2.87 -9.44
CA SER A 61 14.81 2.53 -9.98
C SER A 61 14.85 1.60 -11.21
N ASN A 62 16.04 1.30 -11.75
CA ASN A 62 16.20 0.51 -12.97
C ASN A 62 17.12 -0.69 -12.73
N TYR A 63 16.53 -1.89 -12.66
CA TYR A 63 17.24 -3.13 -12.37
C TYR A 63 18.43 -3.38 -13.32
N LYS A 64 18.26 -3.15 -14.62
CA LYS A 64 19.31 -3.43 -15.61
C LYS A 64 20.53 -2.52 -15.45
N GLU A 65 20.28 -1.22 -15.25
CA GLU A 65 21.37 -0.27 -15.03
C GLU A 65 22.03 -0.48 -13.67
N PHE A 66 21.24 -0.79 -12.63
CA PHE A 66 21.75 -1.16 -11.31
C PHE A 66 22.68 -2.39 -11.38
N GLU A 67 22.24 -3.48 -11.99
CA GLU A 67 23.01 -4.72 -12.15
C GLU A 67 24.32 -4.46 -12.89
N LYS A 68 24.25 -3.75 -14.03
CA LYS A 68 25.42 -3.42 -14.84
C LYS A 68 26.43 -2.54 -14.08
N ALA A 69 25.97 -1.51 -13.38
CA ALA A 69 26.83 -0.63 -12.60
C ALA A 69 27.48 -1.37 -11.42
N LEU A 70 26.74 -2.28 -10.78
CA LEU A 70 27.23 -3.08 -9.66
C LEU A 70 28.33 -4.05 -10.10
N TRP A 71 28.12 -4.76 -11.22
CA TRP A 71 29.16 -5.60 -11.84
C TRP A 71 30.40 -4.80 -12.22
N SER A 72 30.22 -3.58 -12.73
CA SER A 72 31.33 -2.69 -13.11
C SER A 72 32.10 -2.21 -11.88
N ALA A 73 31.43 -2.00 -10.74
CA ALA A 73 32.05 -1.53 -9.50
C ALA A 73 32.75 -2.65 -8.71
N LEU A 74 32.18 -3.86 -8.67
CA LEU A 74 32.59 -4.92 -7.74
C LEU A 74 33.06 -6.22 -8.41
N GLY A 75 32.89 -6.39 -9.72
CA GLY A 75 33.14 -7.67 -10.39
C GLY A 75 32.32 -8.80 -9.75
N SER A 76 32.93 -9.96 -9.50
CA SER A 76 32.28 -11.13 -8.89
C SER A 76 31.70 -10.89 -7.49
N GLY A 77 32.11 -9.81 -6.80
CA GLY A 77 31.46 -9.40 -5.55
C GLY A 77 29.99 -8.99 -5.72
N ALA A 78 29.56 -8.66 -6.95
CA ALA A 78 28.19 -8.29 -7.27
C ALA A 78 27.19 -9.44 -7.03
N ASP A 79 27.60 -10.70 -7.21
CA ASP A 79 26.72 -11.88 -7.10
C ASP A 79 25.98 -11.95 -5.76
N ILE A 80 26.67 -11.63 -4.66
CA ILE A 80 26.10 -11.69 -3.31
C ILE A 80 25.00 -10.64 -3.15
N ILE A 81 25.24 -9.44 -3.68
CA ILE A 81 24.31 -8.31 -3.59
C ILE A 81 23.12 -8.53 -4.53
N LEU A 82 23.33 -9.06 -5.72
CA LEU A 82 22.26 -9.38 -6.68
C LEU A 82 21.37 -10.51 -6.17
N LYS A 83 21.94 -11.56 -5.59
CA LYS A 83 21.13 -12.60 -4.94
C LYS A 83 20.24 -12.01 -3.83
N ARG A 84 20.79 -11.09 -3.03
CA ARG A 84 20.00 -10.40 -2.01
C ARG A 84 18.94 -9.48 -2.62
N PHE A 85 19.25 -8.81 -3.72
CA PHE A 85 18.29 -8.00 -4.46
C PHE A 85 17.09 -8.85 -4.90
N ASP A 86 17.34 -10.03 -5.48
CA ASP A 86 16.28 -10.95 -5.92
C ASP A 86 15.41 -11.38 -4.74
N GLU A 87 16.03 -11.75 -3.61
CA GLU A 87 15.31 -12.08 -2.38
C GLU A 87 14.43 -10.92 -1.88
N GLU A 88 14.94 -9.68 -1.88
CA GLU A 88 14.20 -8.51 -1.45
C GLU A 88 13.08 -8.12 -2.43
N LEU A 89 13.32 -8.27 -3.74
CA LEU A 89 12.33 -7.96 -4.77
C LEU A 89 11.17 -8.97 -4.73
N ALA A 90 11.49 -10.27 -4.62
CA ALA A 90 10.55 -11.39 -4.52
C ALA A 90 9.53 -11.26 -3.39
N LYS A 91 9.92 -10.67 -2.25
CA LYS A 91 9.01 -10.43 -1.11
C LYS A 91 7.78 -9.62 -1.48
N ASN A 92 7.89 -8.70 -2.44
CA ASN A 92 6.78 -7.83 -2.83
C ASN A 92 5.61 -8.60 -3.45
N VAL A 93 5.88 -9.73 -4.12
CA VAL A 93 4.88 -10.52 -4.86
C VAL A 93 4.58 -11.89 -4.25
N GLN A 94 5.22 -12.25 -3.13
CA GLN A 94 5.13 -13.59 -2.50
C GLN A 94 5.58 -14.73 -3.44
N ALA A 95 6.56 -14.49 -4.32
CA ALA A 95 7.06 -15.51 -5.24
C ALA A 95 8.49 -15.88 -4.89
N THR A 96 8.72 -17.13 -4.48
CA THR A 96 10.04 -17.62 -4.04
C THR A 96 10.91 -18.15 -5.18
N ASP A 97 10.32 -18.44 -6.34
CA ASP A 97 11.00 -19.15 -7.45
C ASP A 97 10.94 -18.37 -8.78
N MET A 98 10.75 -17.04 -8.71
CA MET A 98 10.65 -16.17 -9.89
C MET A 98 11.90 -15.31 -10.02
N GLY A 99 12.41 -15.17 -11.26
CA GLY A 99 13.49 -14.24 -11.57
C GLY A 99 13.03 -12.78 -11.50
N PRO A 100 13.95 -11.80 -11.42
CA PRO A 100 13.61 -10.38 -11.23
C PRO A 100 12.69 -9.83 -12.33
N ASN A 101 12.90 -10.22 -13.60
CA ASN A 101 12.02 -9.79 -14.70
C ASN A 101 10.59 -10.35 -14.58
N GLU A 102 10.45 -11.60 -14.12
CA GLU A 102 9.14 -12.22 -13.93
C GLU A 102 8.39 -11.58 -12.76
N VAL A 103 9.12 -11.24 -11.69
CA VAL A 103 8.58 -10.46 -10.56
C VAL A 103 8.09 -9.10 -11.07
N LEU A 104 8.90 -8.40 -11.86
CA LEU A 104 8.49 -7.13 -12.45
C LEU A 104 7.25 -7.27 -13.32
N ASP A 105 7.18 -8.27 -14.21
CA ASP A 105 6.00 -8.50 -15.03
C ASP A 105 4.73 -8.80 -14.21
N ALA A 106 4.86 -9.59 -13.14
CA ALA A 106 3.77 -9.82 -12.21
C ALA A 106 3.33 -8.53 -11.49
N MET A 107 4.29 -7.70 -11.06
CA MET A 107 4.01 -6.38 -10.49
C MET A 107 3.31 -5.45 -11.48
N LYS A 108 3.60 -5.56 -12.79
CA LYS A 108 2.91 -4.76 -13.82
C LYS A 108 1.45 -5.15 -13.94
N ARG A 109 1.21 -6.46 -14.02
CA ARG A 109 -0.10 -7.04 -14.26
C ARG A 109 -1.04 -6.83 -13.08
N ASP A 110 -0.52 -7.00 -11.87
CA ASP A 110 -1.30 -7.04 -10.63
C ASP A 110 -0.94 -5.86 -9.70
N GLN A 111 -0.51 -4.73 -10.28
CA GLN A 111 0.01 -3.55 -9.57
C GLN A 111 -0.81 -3.14 -8.34
N PRO A 112 -2.15 -2.96 -8.42
CA PRO A 112 -2.93 -2.54 -7.27
C PRO A 112 -2.89 -3.55 -6.13
N TYR A 113 -2.98 -4.84 -6.44
CA TYR A 113 -3.00 -5.89 -5.42
C TYR A 113 -1.65 -6.01 -4.73
N VAL A 114 -0.56 -5.97 -5.51
CA VAL A 114 0.81 -5.93 -4.97
C VAL A 114 0.97 -4.72 -4.06
N PHE A 115 0.52 -3.55 -4.50
CA PHE A 115 0.56 -2.34 -3.66
C PHE A 115 -0.22 -2.54 -2.35
N MET A 116 -1.46 -3.03 -2.40
CA MET A 116 -2.27 -3.23 -1.19
C MET A 116 -1.62 -4.15 -0.16
N ARG A 117 -0.97 -5.22 -0.61
CA ARG A 117 -0.28 -6.18 0.27
C ARG A 117 0.91 -5.57 1.02
N ASN A 118 1.54 -4.56 0.42
CA ASN A 118 2.78 -3.94 0.91
C ASN A 118 2.57 -2.57 1.59
N ILE A 119 1.31 -2.15 1.81
CA ILE A 119 1.00 -0.89 2.53
C ILE A 119 1.66 -0.91 3.92
N SER A 120 2.38 0.16 4.22
CA SER A 120 3.10 0.37 5.47
C SER A 120 2.26 1.10 6.52
N ALA A 121 2.72 1.09 7.77
CA ALA A 121 2.10 1.87 8.84
C ALA A 121 2.14 3.38 8.51
N GLY A 122 1.05 4.08 8.81
CA GLY A 122 0.90 5.51 8.53
C GLY A 122 0.56 5.84 7.08
N GLU A 123 0.45 4.84 6.21
CA GLU A 123 -0.04 5.04 4.85
C GLU A 123 -1.57 4.90 4.79
N HIS A 124 -2.24 5.89 4.19
CA HIS A 124 -3.68 5.91 4.00
C HIS A 124 -4.04 5.76 2.51
N VAL A 125 -4.90 4.79 2.20
CA VAL A 125 -5.30 4.47 0.82
C VAL A 125 -6.80 4.60 0.65
N LEU A 126 -7.22 5.33 -0.38
CA LEU A 126 -8.61 5.43 -0.82
C LEU A 126 -8.85 4.49 -2.01
N VAL A 127 -9.72 3.51 -1.86
CA VAL A 127 -10.17 2.60 -2.92
C VAL A 127 -11.49 3.11 -3.46
N LEU A 128 -11.48 3.59 -4.70
CA LEU A 128 -12.66 4.07 -5.40
C LEU A 128 -13.21 2.95 -6.27
N TYR A 129 -14.41 2.49 -5.94
CA TYR A 129 -15.02 1.32 -6.56
C TYR A 129 -16.46 1.58 -7.01
N ARG A 130 -16.93 0.81 -7.97
CA ARG A 130 -18.35 0.65 -8.35
C ARG A 130 -18.80 -0.79 -8.09
N SER A 131 -17.87 -1.74 -8.20
CA SER A 131 -18.10 -3.16 -7.96
C SER A 131 -17.71 -3.56 -6.53
N THR A 132 -18.64 -4.14 -5.79
CA THR A 132 -18.37 -4.73 -4.47
C THR A 132 -17.37 -5.88 -4.56
N GLN A 133 -17.34 -6.60 -5.69
CA GLN A 133 -16.33 -7.63 -5.94
C GLN A 133 -14.92 -7.03 -6.03
N PHE A 134 -14.76 -5.87 -6.68
CA PHE A 134 -13.46 -5.19 -6.74
C PHE A 134 -13.03 -4.72 -5.35
N ARG A 135 -13.94 -4.08 -4.60
CA ARG A 135 -13.72 -3.71 -3.18
C ARG A 135 -13.21 -4.90 -2.38
N ASP A 136 -13.92 -6.03 -2.42
CA ASP A 136 -13.58 -7.20 -1.59
C ASP A 136 -12.25 -7.82 -1.98
N ARG A 137 -11.89 -7.85 -3.28
CA ARG A 137 -10.56 -8.32 -3.72
C ARG A 137 -9.44 -7.39 -3.24
N MET A 138 -9.65 -6.08 -3.32
CA MET A 138 -8.69 -5.08 -2.85
C MET A 138 -8.49 -5.14 -1.33
N LEU A 139 -9.59 -5.28 -0.58
CA LEU A 139 -9.55 -5.47 0.87
C LEU A 139 -8.92 -6.83 1.25
N GLY A 140 -9.23 -7.88 0.50
CA GLY A 140 -8.59 -9.19 0.67
C GLY A 140 -7.06 -9.10 0.53
N ALA A 141 -6.58 -8.47 -0.56
CA ALA A 141 -5.16 -8.22 -0.77
C ALA A 141 -4.56 -7.33 0.34
N PHE A 142 -5.29 -6.33 0.81
CA PHE A 142 -4.84 -5.49 1.93
C PHE A 142 -4.59 -6.29 3.21
N PHE A 143 -5.45 -7.24 3.55
CA PHE A 143 -5.29 -8.07 4.76
C PHE A 143 -4.35 -9.25 4.57
N ASP A 144 -4.06 -9.64 3.33
CA ASP A 144 -3.07 -10.65 2.93
C ASP A 144 -1.65 -10.05 2.79
N SER A 145 -1.16 -9.44 3.86
CA SER A 145 0.11 -8.68 3.85
C SER A 145 1.35 -9.58 3.77
N THR A 146 2.29 -9.23 2.89
CA THR A 146 3.63 -9.87 2.72
C THR A 146 4.58 -9.56 3.89
N THR A 147 4.50 -8.36 4.45
CA THR A 147 5.39 -7.84 5.51
C THR A 147 5.17 -8.46 6.88
N ALA A 148 4.11 -9.26 7.05
CA ALA A 148 3.85 -9.99 8.29
C ALA A 148 4.87 -11.13 8.57
N GLN A 149 5.72 -11.50 7.59
CA GLN A 149 6.69 -12.58 7.75
C GLN A 149 8.10 -12.13 8.18
N GLY A 150 8.40 -10.82 8.21
CA GLY A 150 9.75 -10.31 8.47
C GLY A 150 10.09 -9.93 9.92
N GLY A 151 9.14 -9.99 10.87
CA GLY A 151 9.40 -9.52 12.23
C GLY A 151 8.27 -9.78 13.22
N GLY A 152 8.07 -11.05 13.58
CA GLY A 152 7.57 -11.57 14.88
C GLY A 152 6.29 -11.02 15.56
N GLY A 153 5.64 -9.98 15.06
CA GLY A 153 4.47 -9.36 15.71
C GLY A 153 3.17 -9.78 15.06
N ARG A 154 2.23 -10.33 15.84
CA ARG A 154 0.83 -10.43 15.41
C ARG A 154 0.33 -9.02 15.01
N GLN A 155 -0.31 -8.90 13.86
CA GLN A 155 -0.99 -7.67 13.43
C GLN A 155 -2.49 -7.80 13.68
N ALA A 156 -3.11 -6.74 14.19
CA ALA A 156 -4.55 -6.62 14.26
C ALA A 156 -5.10 -6.27 12.88
N LYS A 157 -6.12 -7.01 12.47
CA LYS A 157 -6.74 -6.89 11.15
C LYS A 157 -8.26 -6.81 11.34
N GLY A 158 -8.79 -5.62 11.10
CA GLY A 158 -10.21 -5.32 11.30
C GLY A 158 -10.80 -4.56 10.12
N ALA A 159 -12.05 -4.85 9.79
CA ALA A 159 -12.79 -4.18 8.75
C ALA A 159 -14.16 -3.72 9.26
N ILE A 160 -14.52 -2.47 9.00
CA ILE A 160 -15.83 -1.91 9.33
C ILE A 160 -16.50 -1.45 8.05
N LEU A 161 -17.50 -2.20 7.59
CA LEU A 161 -18.02 -2.06 6.24
C LEU A 161 -19.49 -1.64 6.23
N SER A 162 -19.95 -1.01 5.16
CA SER A 162 -21.38 -0.73 4.98
C SER A 162 -22.17 -2.01 4.69
N GLU A 163 -21.54 -2.96 4.01
CA GLU A 163 -22.10 -4.24 3.59
C GLU A 163 -21.21 -5.40 4.08
N PRO A 164 -21.77 -6.61 4.26
CA PRO A 164 -20.97 -7.79 4.59
C PRO A 164 -19.91 -8.10 3.52
N ALA A 165 -18.72 -8.49 3.97
CA ALA A 165 -17.67 -9.04 3.10
C ALA A 165 -16.97 -10.21 3.80
N SER A 166 -16.68 -11.26 3.04
CA SER A 166 -15.95 -12.43 3.51
C SER A 166 -14.45 -12.23 3.34
N LEU A 167 -13.78 -11.72 4.39
CA LEU A 167 -12.36 -11.44 4.40
C LEU A 167 -11.61 -12.52 5.18
N ALA A 168 -10.87 -13.39 4.48
CA ALA A 168 -10.23 -14.56 5.09
C ALA A 168 -9.25 -14.25 6.25
N PHE A 169 -8.60 -13.07 6.20
CA PHE A 169 -7.53 -12.69 7.12
C PHE A 169 -7.90 -11.53 8.06
N ALA A 170 -9.17 -11.14 8.14
CA ALA A 170 -9.61 -10.03 8.98
C ALA A 170 -10.97 -10.29 9.61
N GLN A 171 -11.15 -9.78 10.83
CA GLN A 171 -12.48 -9.70 11.40
C GLN A 171 -13.25 -8.56 10.74
N SER A 172 -14.45 -8.82 10.22
CA SER A 172 -15.33 -7.81 9.66
C SER A 172 -16.58 -7.63 10.52
N ILE A 173 -17.06 -6.39 10.61
CA ILE A 173 -18.36 -6.05 11.20
C ILE A 173 -19.02 -5.01 10.30
N THR A 174 -20.34 -5.06 10.16
CA THR A 174 -21.04 -4.00 9.44
C THR A 174 -21.30 -2.80 10.34
N TRP A 175 -21.42 -1.63 9.75
CA TRP A 175 -21.74 -0.42 10.51
C TRP A 175 -23.11 -0.53 11.21
N ARG A 176 -24.09 -1.17 10.56
CA ARG A 176 -25.42 -1.42 11.14
C ARG A 176 -25.30 -2.26 12.42
N ASP A 177 -24.57 -3.36 12.37
CA ASP A 177 -24.40 -4.24 13.53
C ASP A 177 -23.70 -3.51 14.68
N LEU A 178 -22.72 -2.67 14.37
CA LEU A 178 -22.03 -1.85 15.37
C LEU A 178 -22.98 -0.86 16.05
N GLN A 179 -23.87 -0.21 15.29
CA GLN A 179 -24.87 0.71 15.84
C GLN A 179 -25.91 -0.01 16.71
N GLU A 180 -26.38 -1.18 16.29
CA GLU A 180 -27.33 -1.98 17.06
C GLU A 180 -26.73 -2.41 18.39
N LYS A 181 -25.48 -2.87 18.38
CA LYS A 181 -24.74 -3.20 19.62
C LYS A 181 -24.59 -1.99 20.53
N LYS A 182 -24.27 -0.80 19.98
CA LYS A 182 -24.17 0.43 20.77
C LYS A 182 -25.50 0.80 21.45
N LYS A 183 -26.63 0.68 20.74
CA LYS A 183 -27.96 0.97 21.29
C LYS A 183 -28.35 0.01 22.42
N ALA A 184 -27.87 -1.23 22.36
CA ALA A 184 -28.09 -2.25 23.39
C ALA A 184 -27.15 -2.11 24.61
N GLY A 185 -26.43 -0.99 24.76
CA GLY A 185 -25.43 -0.80 25.82
C GLY A 185 -24.11 -1.53 25.56
N GLY A 186 -23.90 -2.01 24.33
CA GLY A 186 -22.69 -2.70 23.90
C GLY A 186 -21.66 -1.79 23.21
N THR A 187 -20.76 -2.41 22.46
CA THR A 187 -19.49 -1.85 22.00
C THR A 187 -19.61 -0.69 21.01
N SER A 188 -18.98 0.44 21.33
CA SER A 188 -18.76 1.58 20.43
C SER A 188 -17.64 1.32 19.40
N LEU A 189 -17.52 2.17 18.38
CA LEU A 189 -16.42 2.12 17.40
C LEU A 189 -15.05 2.09 18.10
N ASP A 190 -14.89 2.96 19.10
CA ASP A 190 -13.64 3.11 19.83
C ASP A 190 -13.30 1.87 20.63
N GLU A 191 -14.29 1.28 21.29
CA GLU A 191 -14.11 0.04 22.03
C GLU A 191 -13.83 -1.12 21.08
N LYS A 192 -14.43 -1.16 19.88
CA LYS A 192 -14.20 -2.24 18.92
C LYS A 192 -12.81 -2.17 18.29
N VAL A 193 -12.35 -0.97 17.94
CA VAL A 193 -10.96 -0.80 17.48
C VAL A 193 -9.98 -1.02 18.63
N SER A 194 -10.32 -0.61 19.86
CA SER A 194 -9.52 -0.93 21.06
C SER A 194 -9.44 -2.42 21.33
N GLU A 195 -10.54 -3.17 21.16
CA GLU A 195 -10.57 -4.63 21.27
C GLU A 195 -9.56 -5.27 20.31
N TRP A 196 -9.58 -4.83 19.05
CA TRP A 196 -8.63 -5.31 18.04
C TRP A 196 -7.19 -4.92 18.35
N THR A 197 -6.94 -3.80 19.03
CA THR A 197 -5.60 -3.23 19.21
C THR A 197 -5.00 -3.41 20.60
N SER A 198 -5.79 -3.85 21.60
CA SER A 198 -5.51 -3.82 23.05
C SER A 198 -4.19 -4.43 23.54
N THR A 199 -3.42 -5.06 22.65
CA THR A 199 -2.16 -5.76 22.97
C THR A 199 -1.02 -5.47 21.99
N LEU A 200 -1.20 -4.55 21.04
CA LEU A 200 -0.25 -4.31 19.95
C LEU A 200 0.39 -2.92 20.03
N GLY A 201 1.70 -2.85 19.76
CA GLY A 201 2.42 -1.58 19.56
C GLY A 201 2.03 -0.87 18.26
N GLY A 202 2.49 0.37 18.08
CA GLY A 202 2.29 1.14 16.85
C GLY A 202 2.75 0.40 15.58
N GLY A 203 2.09 0.64 14.45
CA GLY A 203 2.38 -0.02 13.18
C GLY A 203 1.87 -1.44 13.01
N LYS A 204 1.19 -2.00 14.04
CA LYS A 204 0.65 -3.37 14.01
C LYS A 204 -0.87 -3.42 13.75
N LEU A 205 -1.49 -2.31 13.38
CA LEU A 205 -2.90 -2.24 13.02
C LEU A 205 -3.06 -2.06 11.51
N ARG A 206 -3.88 -2.93 10.90
CA ARG A 206 -4.44 -2.76 9.55
C ARG A 206 -5.94 -2.60 9.69
N LEU A 207 -6.46 -1.44 9.30
CA LEU A 207 -7.87 -1.12 9.40
C LEU A 207 -8.43 -0.81 8.02
N ALA A 208 -9.51 -1.50 7.66
CA ALA A 208 -10.32 -1.13 6.51
C ALA A 208 -11.64 -0.51 6.97
N ARG A 209 -12.11 0.50 6.25
CA ARG A 209 -13.43 1.08 6.49
C ARG A 209 -14.11 1.49 5.21
N ASP A 210 -15.44 1.52 5.25
CA ASP A 210 -16.22 2.12 4.18
C ASP A 210 -16.50 3.60 4.49
N SER A 211 -15.92 4.47 3.68
CA SER A 211 -16.13 5.92 3.74
C SER A 211 -17.47 6.36 3.14
N THR A 212 -18.12 5.50 2.35
CA THR A 212 -19.42 5.75 1.72
C THR A 212 -20.48 6.13 2.75
N TRP A 213 -20.58 5.35 3.82
CA TRP A 213 -21.56 5.59 4.88
C TRP A 213 -21.30 6.91 5.62
N LEU A 214 -20.04 7.23 5.91
CA LEU A 214 -19.66 8.48 6.60
C LEU A 214 -20.05 9.70 5.77
N LEU A 215 -19.80 9.63 4.46
CA LEU A 215 -20.17 10.67 3.51
C LEU A 215 -21.69 10.80 3.35
N GLU A 216 -22.44 9.70 3.39
CA GLU A 216 -23.90 9.71 3.38
C GLU A 216 -24.52 10.36 4.61
N ASN A 217 -23.85 10.26 5.75
CA ASN A 217 -24.35 10.75 7.04
C ASN A 217 -23.71 12.07 7.48
N ASN A 218 -22.96 12.74 6.58
CA ASN A 218 -22.25 14.00 6.85
C ASN A 218 -21.36 13.95 8.10
N ILE A 219 -20.68 12.82 8.32
CA ILE A 219 -19.79 12.65 9.46
C ILE A 219 -18.38 13.04 9.02
N GLU A 220 -17.93 14.20 9.48
CA GLU A 220 -16.57 14.71 9.28
C GLU A 220 -15.61 13.92 10.18
N GLU A 221 -14.64 13.23 9.58
CA GLU A 221 -13.92 12.15 10.25
C GLU A 221 -12.93 12.60 11.34
N THR A 222 -13.03 11.94 12.51
CA THR A 222 -12.04 11.96 13.60
C THR A 222 -11.04 10.79 13.56
N ALA A 223 -11.25 9.79 12.70
CA ALA A 223 -10.52 8.52 12.77
C ALA A 223 -9.14 8.52 12.08
N ALA A 224 -8.94 9.27 10.99
CA ALA A 224 -7.63 9.33 10.31
C ALA A 224 -6.54 9.94 11.21
N ALA A 225 -6.87 10.99 11.96
CA ALA A 225 -5.97 11.57 12.96
C ALA A 225 -5.72 10.61 14.15
N LYS A 226 -6.74 9.80 14.51
CA LYS A 226 -6.70 8.87 15.64
C LYS A 226 -5.87 7.61 15.36
N PHE A 227 -5.75 7.20 14.11
CA PHE A 227 -5.03 5.98 13.69
C PHE A 227 -3.83 6.28 12.79
N LYS A 228 -3.13 7.38 13.04
CA LYS A 228 -1.97 7.83 12.26
C LYS A 228 -0.83 6.81 12.15
N ASP A 229 -0.74 5.87 13.09
CA ASP A 229 0.31 4.83 13.14
C ASP A 229 -0.20 3.48 12.60
N ALA A 230 -1.38 3.45 11.97
CA ALA A 230 -1.98 2.27 11.35
C ALA A 230 -1.85 2.32 9.83
N ALA A 231 -1.88 1.15 9.18
CA ALA A 231 -2.18 1.09 7.76
C ALA A 231 -3.70 1.20 7.59
N LEU A 232 -4.17 2.19 6.82
CA LEU A 232 -5.59 2.48 6.68
C LEU A 232 -6.03 2.34 5.21
N VAL A 233 -7.13 1.64 4.99
CA VAL A 233 -7.82 1.60 3.70
C VAL A 233 -9.25 2.11 3.88
N CYS A 234 -9.62 3.10 3.08
CA CYS A 234 -10.98 3.57 2.97
C CYS A 234 -11.54 3.15 1.61
N ALA A 235 -12.64 2.41 1.60
CA ALA A 235 -13.37 2.13 0.38
C ALA A 235 -14.46 3.21 0.19
N CYS A 236 -14.63 3.72 -1.02
CA CYS A 236 -15.70 4.66 -1.36
C CYS A 236 -16.40 4.21 -2.65
N ASP A 237 -17.71 4.06 -2.57
CA ASP A 237 -18.56 3.73 -3.71
C ASP A 237 -18.74 4.96 -4.60
N LEU A 238 -18.20 4.93 -5.81
CA LEU A 238 -18.32 6.00 -6.80
C LEU A 238 -19.77 6.24 -7.25
N ARG A 239 -20.70 5.31 -6.98
CA ARG A 239 -22.14 5.50 -7.26
C ARG A 239 -22.77 6.57 -6.38
N VAL A 240 -22.16 6.92 -5.23
CA VAL A 240 -22.68 7.97 -4.34
C VAL A 240 -22.34 9.40 -4.80
N GLY A 241 -21.52 9.54 -5.84
CA GLY A 241 -21.21 10.82 -6.49
C GLY A 241 -19.75 11.27 -6.36
N ILE A 242 -19.28 11.98 -7.40
CA ILE A 242 -17.89 12.44 -7.52
C ILE A 242 -17.51 13.47 -6.45
N GLU A 243 -18.41 14.37 -6.07
CA GLU A 243 -18.13 15.40 -5.05
C GLU A 243 -17.74 14.79 -3.70
N ARG A 244 -18.42 13.70 -3.33
CA ARG A 244 -18.14 12.97 -2.09
C ARG A 244 -16.80 12.23 -2.15
N ALA A 245 -16.50 11.61 -3.29
CA ALA A 245 -15.18 11.00 -3.52
C ALA A 245 -14.06 12.04 -3.47
N ALA A 246 -14.29 13.24 -4.01
CA ALA A 246 -13.31 14.34 -3.99
C ALA A 246 -13.00 14.80 -2.55
N LYS A 247 -13.99 14.89 -1.66
CA LYS A 247 -13.77 15.19 -0.24
C LYS A 247 -12.93 14.09 0.43
N ALA A 248 -13.22 12.82 0.15
CA ALA A 248 -12.45 11.70 0.70
C ALA A 248 -10.97 11.73 0.25
N MET A 249 -10.67 12.17 -0.98
CA MET A 249 -9.27 12.26 -1.46
C MET A 249 -8.41 13.18 -0.58
N GLU A 250 -8.97 14.23 0.04
CA GLU A 250 -8.19 15.22 0.78
C GLU A 250 -7.40 14.64 1.96
N SER A 251 -7.83 13.50 2.51
CA SER A 251 -7.24 12.86 3.68
C SER A 251 -6.40 11.60 3.39
N HIS A 252 -6.09 11.30 2.11
CA HIS A 252 -5.40 10.06 1.72
C HIS A 252 -4.10 10.31 0.96
N ASN A 253 -3.09 9.49 1.23
CA ASN A 253 -1.81 9.53 0.53
C ASN A 253 -1.92 8.90 -0.87
N TYR A 254 -2.78 7.89 -0.99
CA TYR A 254 -2.91 7.11 -2.20
C TYR A 254 -4.36 6.92 -2.61
N VAL A 255 -4.59 6.80 -3.92
CA VAL A 255 -5.90 6.47 -4.50
C VAL A 255 -5.75 5.29 -5.45
N VAL A 256 -6.63 4.30 -5.31
CA VAL A 256 -6.77 3.21 -6.29
C VAL A 256 -8.12 3.34 -6.97
N LEU A 257 -8.11 3.38 -8.30
CA LEU A 257 -9.32 3.51 -9.11
C LEU A 257 -9.60 2.20 -9.85
N GLU A 258 -10.79 1.64 -9.67
CA GLU A 258 -11.24 0.40 -10.33
C GLU A 258 -11.01 0.43 -11.86
N ASP A 259 -11.43 1.51 -12.52
CA ASP A 259 -11.43 1.59 -13.99
C ASP A 259 -10.02 1.58 -14.60
N SER A 260 -9.03 2.14 -13.90
CA SER A 260 -7.67 2.25 -14.41
C SER A 260 -6.76 1.11 -13.94
N LYS A 261 -7.10 0.46 -12.82
CA LYS A 261 -6.20 -0.47 -12.10
C LYS A 261 -4.80 0.14 -11.87
N ILE A 262 -4.74 1.46 -11.74
CA ILE A 262 -3.53 2.21 -11.41
C ILE A 262 -3.67 2.70 -9.98
N VAL A 263 -2.53 2.69 -9.28
CA VAL A 263 -2.38 3.35 -7.98
C VAL A 263 -1.87 4.75 -8.23
N TYR A 264 -2.48 5.75 -7.62
CA TYR A 264 -2.03 7.13 -7.66
C TYR A 264 -1.50 7.52 -6.30
N ALA A 265 -0.43 8.32 -6.27
CA ALA A 265 0.14 8.89 -5.06
C ALA A 265 0.00 10.41 -5.12
N ARG A 266 -0.28 11.02 -3.97
CA ARG A 266 -0.26 12.47 -3.82
C ARG A 266 1.18 12.95 -3.75
N ASP A 267 1.53 13.93 -4.58
CA ASP A 267 2.82 14.64 -4.49
C ASP A 267 2.97 15.41 -3.18
#